data_AF-A0A1A2AFH9-F1
#
_entry.id   AF-A0A1A2AFH9-F1
#
_cell.length_a   1.000
_cell.length_b   1.000
_cell.length_c   1.000
_cell.angle_alpha   90.00
_cell.angle_beta   90.00
_cell.angle_gamma   90.00
#
_symmetry.space_group_name_H-M   'P 1'
#
loop_
_entity.id
_entity.type
_entity.pdbx_description
1 polymer ?
#
loop_
_entity_poly.entity_id
_entity_poly.type
_entity_poly.pdbx_seq_one_letter_code
_entity_poly.pdbx_strand_id
1 'polypeptide(L)'
;MRTAAEKKANRKLGYLRLAMVSSATAVLIALGMGVAYVNTPSAGHPCAVPNATIHDAAGRTMWCGPATSAGEGAVWQYAQAS
;
A
#
# COMPACT_ATOMS: atom_id res chain seq x y z
N MET A 1 -2.41 48.51 -15.00
CA MET A 1 -2.33 47.94 -13.63
C MET A 1 -3.48 46.96 -13.46
N ARG A 2 -3.23 45.68 -13.14
CA ARG A 2 -4.32 44.71 -12.88
C ARG A 2 -5.03 45.07 -11.58
N THR A 3 -6.36 45.05 -11.59
CA THR A 3 -7.17 45.45 -10.43
C THR A 3 -7.09 44.40 -9.31
N ALA A 4 -7.34 44.81 -8.07
CA ALA A 4 -7.30 43.91 -6.91
C ALA A 4 -8.30 42.73 -7.03
N ALA A 5 -9.41 42.93 -7.76
CA ALA A 5 -10.42 41.92 -8.05
C ALA A 5 -9.88 40.79 -8.95
N GLU A 6 -9.14 41.14 -10.01
CA GLU A 6 -8.53 40.16 -10.92
C GLU A 6 -7.48 39.30 -10.22
N LYS A 7 -6.68 39.87 -9.30
CA LYS A 7 -5.72 39.09 -8.49
C LYS A 7 -6.43 38.09 -7.57
N LYS A 8 -7.55 38.47 -6.94
CA LYS A 8 -8.35 37.56 -6.11
C LYS A 8 -8.96 36.40 -6.92
N ALA A 9 -9.48 36.69 -8.11
CA ALA A 9 -10.08 35.67 -8.98
C ALA A 9 -9.04 34.63 -9.44
N ASN A 10 -7.86 35.08 -9.89
CA ASN A 10 -6.76 34.19 -10.28
C ASN A 10 -6.26 33.34 -9.10
N ARG A 11 -6.19 33.92 -7.90
CA ARG A 11 -5.80 33.20 -6.69
C ARG A 11 -6.81 32.11 -6.32
N LYS A 12 -8.12 32.39 -6.42
CA LYS A 12 -9.18 31.38 -6.22
C LYS A 12 -9.09 30.24 -7.24
N LEU A 13 -8.84 30.57 -8.52
CA LEU A 13 -8.67 29.56 -9.56
C LEU A 13 -7.44 28.68 -9.31
N GLY A 14 -6.32 29.28 -8.87
CA GLY A 14 -5.12 28.56 -8.46
C GLY A 14 -5.38 27.61 -7.29
N TYR A 15 -6.11 28.05 -6.26
CA TYR A 15 -6.50 27.17 -5.15
C TYR A 15 -7.44 26.06 -5.58
N LEU A 16 -8.39 26.32 -6.49
CA LEU A 16 -9.29 25.29 -7.02
C LEU A 16 -8.50 24.20 -7.76
N ARG A 17 -7.55 24.60 -8.62
CA ARG A 17 -6.67 23.66 -9.33
C ARG A 17 -5.82 22.85 -8.36
N LEU A 18 -5.23 23.51 -7.36
CA LEU A 18 -4.42 22.83 -6.35
C LEU A 18 -5.26 21.85 -5.51
N ALA A 19 -6.48 22.23 -5.12
CA ALA A 19 -7.40 21.36 -4.41
C ALA A 19 -7.77 20.13 -5.24
N MET A 20 -8.06 20.31 -6.54
CA MET A 20 -8.40 19.21 -7.45
C MET A 20 -7.24 18.23 -7.63
N VAL A 21 -6.01 18.74 -7.82
CA VAL A 21 -4.81 17.91 -7.92
C VAL A 21 -4.57 17.18 -6.59
N SER A 22 -4.65 17.89 -5.47
CA SER A 22 -4.46 17.31 -4.14
C SER A 22 -5.48 16.20 -3.85
N SER A 23 -6.75 16.39 -4.17
CA SER A 23 -7.78 15.37 -4.00
C SER A 23 -7.54 14.16 -4.89
N ALA A 24 -7.18 14.37 -6.16
CA ALA A 24 -6.90 13.28 -7.08
C ALA A 24 -5.70 12.44 -6.61
N THR A 25 -4.62 13.09 -6.17
CA THR A 25 -3.45 12.41 -5.60
C THR A 25 -3.82 11.62 -4.35
N ALA A 26 -4.62 12.17 -3.43
CA ALA A 26 -5.05 11.46 -2.23
C ALA A 26 -5.86 10.19 -2.56
N VAL A 27 -6.76 10.28 -3.55
CA VAL A 27 -7.54 9.11 -4.01
C VAL A 27 -6.63 8.05 -4.62
N LEU A 28 -5.66 8.43 -5.46
CA LEU A 28 -4.71 7.49 -6.06
C LEU A 28 -3.85 6.78 -4.99
N ILE A 29 -3.39 7.51 -3.97
CA ILE A 29 -2.63 6.92 -2.84
C ILE A 29 -3.51 5.92 -2.08
N ALA A 30 -4.74 6.29 -1.75
CA ALA A 30 -5.66 5.41 -1.04
C ALA A 30 -5.96 4.12 -1.83
N LEU A 31 -6.19 4.23 -3.14
CA LEU A 31 -6.37 3.08 -4.02
C LEU A 31 -5.11 2.20 -4.07
N GLY A 32 -3.93 2.79 -4.21
CA GLY A 32 -2.66 2.06 -4.23
C GLY A 32 -2.39 1.30 -2.93
N MET A 33 -2.64 1.93 -1.78
CA MET A 33 -2.53 1.28 -0.47
C MET A 33 -3.54 0.13 -0.32
N GLY A 34 -4.79 0.33 -0.75
CA GLY A 34 -5.80 -0.71 -0.74
C GLY A 34 -5.41 -1.93 -1.57
N VAL A 35 -4.93 -1.72 -2.80
CA VAL A 35 -4.43 -2.78 -3.68
C VAL A 35 -3.23 -3.50 -3.07
N ALA A 36 -2.28 -2.78 -2.48
CA ALA A 36 -1.15 -3.40 -1.79
C ALA A 36 -1.61 -4.26 -0.62
N TYR A 37 -2.57 -3.78 0.17
CA TYR A 37 -3.14 -4.49 1.31
C TYR A 37 -3.78 -5.82 0.89
N VAL A 38 -4.65 -5.82 -0.14
CA VAL A 38 -5.31 -7.08 -0.59
C VAL A 38 -4.35 -8.06 -1.27
N ASN A 39 -3.24 -7.59 -1.84
CA ASN A 39 -2.24 -8.46 -2.46
C ASN A 39 -1.14 -8.92 -1.49
N THR A 40 -1.17 -8.51 -0.22
CA THR A 40 -0.24 -9.07 0.76
C THR A 40 -0.53 -10.56 0.94
N PRO A 41 0.50 -11.43 0.86
CA PRO A 41 0.30 -12.84 1.12
C PRO A 41 -0.21 -13.04 2.55
N SER A 42 -0.99 -14.09 2.76
CA SER A 42 -1.41 -14.53 4.09
C SER A 42 -0.75 -15.87 4.42
N ALA A 43 -0.72 -16.21 5.71
CA ALA A 43 -0.16 -17.48 6.16
C ALA A 43 -0.81 -18.66 5.41
N GLY A 44 0.02 -19.61 4.98
CA GLY A 44 -0.39 -20.74 4.16
C GLY A 44 -0.38 -20.48 2.64
N HIS A 45 -0.19 -19.24 2.17
CA HIS A 45 0.04 -19.01 0.74
C HIS A 45 1.41 -19.57 0.31
N PRO A 46 1.52 -20.13 -0.91
CA PRO A 46 2.77 -20.64 -1.43
C PRO A 46 3.78 -19.50 -1.60
N CYS A 47 5.05 -19.80 -1.34
CA CYS A 47 6.16 -18.88 -1.54
C CYS A 47 7.22 -19.52 -2.45
N ALA A 48 7.73 -18.73 -3.39
CA ALA A 48 8.71 -19.19 -4.37
C ALA A 48 10.15 -19.16 -3.86
N VAL A 49 10.44 -18.30 -2.87
CA VAL A 49 11.80 -18.05 -2.37
C VAL A 49 11.91 -18.55 -0.94
N PRO A 50 12.60 -19.68 -0.70
CA PRO A 50 12.80 -20.20 0.65
C PRO A 50 13.55 -19.17 1.51
N ASN A 51 13.20 -19.10 2.80
CA ASN A 51 13.79 -18.18 3.78
C ASN A 51 13.59 -16.68 3.49
N ALA A 52 12.71 -16.32 2.54
CA ALA A 52 12.27 -14.94 2.37
C ALA A 52 11.43 -14.50 3.57
N THR A 53 11.46 -13.20 3.88
CA THR A 53 10.62 -12.57 4.91
C THR A 53 9.75 -11.49 4.28
N ILE A 54 8.52 -11.35 4.77
CA ILE A 54 7.57 -10.32 4.34
C ILE A 54 6.70 -9.89 5.52
N HIS A 55 6.12 -8.69 5.46
CA HIS A 55 5.12 -8.25 6.41
C HIS A 55 3.72 -8.47 5.86
N ASP A 56 2.83 -8.95 6.72
CA ASP A 56 1.41 -8.99 6.39
C ASP A 56 0.78 -7.59 6.46
N ALA A 57 -0.49 -7.52 6.06
CA ALA A 57 -1.30 -6.32 6.10
C ALA A 57 -1.44 -5.68 7.51
N ALA A 58 -1.22 -6.46 8.57
CA ALA A 58 -1.23 -6.02 9.97
C ALA A 58 0.19 -5.67 10.49
N GLY A 59 1.22 -5.69 9.63
CA GLY A 59 2.61 -5.42 9.97
C GLY A 59 3.36 -6.58 10.63
N ARG A 60 2.74 -7.76 10.76
CA ARG A 60 3.37 -8.94 11.35
C ARG A 60 4.33 -9.59 10.35
N THR A 61 5.54 -9.89 10.82
CA THR A 61 6.55 -10.55 9.99
C THR A 61 6.19 -12.02 9.78
N MET A 62 6.22 -12.44 8.54
CA MET A 62 6.13 -13.81 8.09
C MET A 62 7.42 -14.22 7.41
N TRP A 63 7.73 -15.51 7.44
CA TRP A 63 8.86 -16.12 6.78
C TRP A 63 8.39 -17.27 5.89
N CYS A 64 9.12 -17.53 4.82
CA CYS A 64 8.85 -18.62 3.89
C CYS A 64 9.54 -19.90 4.38
N GLY A 65 8.76 -20.81 4.93
CA GLY A 65 9.21 -22.07 5.51
C GLY A 65 8.58 -23.29 4.85
N PRO A 66 9.13 -24.50 5.06
CA PRO A 66 8.53 -25.73 4.54
C PRO A 66 7.12 -25.92 5.10
N ALA A 67 6.20 -26.40 4.27
CA ALA A 67 4.84 -26.72 4.70
C ALA A 67 4.87 -27.80 5.80
N THR A 68 4.12 -27.57 6.89
CA THR A 68 4.00 -28.50 8.03
C THR A 68 3.14 -29.72 7.68
N SER A 69 2.13 -29.56 6.83
CA SER A 69 1.46 -30.68 6.16
C SER A 69 2.32 -31.15 5.00
N ALA A 70 2.36 -32.46 4.74
CA ALA A 70 3.17 -33.17 3.75
C ALA A 70 2.98 -32.76 2.25
N GLY A 71 2.81 -31.48 1.98
CA GLY A 71 2.83 -30.91 0.64
C GLY A 71 4.25 -30.52 0.25
N GLU A 72 4.64 -30.92 -0.96
CA GLU A 72 5.89 -30.49 -1.59
C GLU A 72 5.81 -28.98 -1.87
N GLY A 73 6.30 -28.15 -0.94
CA GLY A 73 6.29 -26.71 -1.12
C GLY A 73 6.68 -25.89 0.11
N ALA A 74 7.09 -24.64 -0.14
CA ALA A 74 7.29 -23.65 0.90
C ALA A 74 6.05 -22.73 0.99
N VAL A 75 5.66 -22.38 2.21
CA VAL A 75 4.51 -21.51 2.49
C VAL A 75 4.90 -20.39 3.45
N TRP A 76 4.20 -19.27 3.37
CA TRP A 76 4.32 -18.19 4.34
C TRP A 76 3.81 -18.62 5.71
N GLN A 77 4.63 -18.43 6.74
CA GLN A 77 4.33 -18.78 8.12
C GLN A 77 4.71 -17.61 9.02
N TYR A 78 3.96 -17.38 10.10
CA TYR A 78 4.36 -16.37 11.09
C TYR A 78 5.62 -16.81 11.81
N ALA A 79 6.54 -15.87 12.06
CA ALA A 79 7.63 -16.13 12.98
C ALA A 79 7.02 -16.31 14.38
N GLN A 80 7.23 -17.47 15.00
CA GLN A 80 6.89 -17.67 16.39
C GLN A 80 7.76 -16.69 17.20
N ALA A 81 7.13 -15.80 17.97
CA ALA A 81 7.85 -15.01 18.96
C ALA A 81 8.50 -16.00 19.95
N SER A 82 9.80 -16.21 19.80
CA SER A 82 10.63 -16.98 20.73
C SER A 82 11.00 -16.14 21.93
#